data_AF-M2ZGG5-F1
#
_entry.id   AF-M2ZGG5-F1
#
_cell.length_a   1.000
_cell.length_b   1.000
_cell.length_c   1.000
_cell.angle_alpha   90.00
_cell.angle_beta   90.00
_cell.angle_gamma   90.00
#
_symmetry.space_group_name_H-M   'P 1'
#
loop_
_entity.id
_entity.type
_entity.pdbx_description
1 polymer ?
#
loop_
_entity_poly.entity_id
_entity_poly.type
_entity_poly.pdbx_seq_one_letter_code
_entity_poly.pdbx_strand_id
1 'polypeptide(L)'
;MRKLADKPFRLVSGLDGALVAGARVSVPLDGRWLVVRLPAPLRAQLAAQRRLWVLGRFVMLPGVVVPRRGAFRDTPVKGSVPFAAEAVSPGRMLAIQRRFLSAYYFFSVAMLLVMSAFGLWTAADYPRRDSVLVECAWFFGIGCGIGAIGLALAAVLLLRRLPEPTWTELAVVPGPASINLFGMVTVKGRTVLPDGREVTVQAGGSDPSLAANIAATGRLWVLGVPVAGKMAKAGVPGHAVFGPVKFGS
;
A
#
# COMPACT_ATOMS: atom_id res chain seq x y z
N MET A 1 -16.32 9.55 -19.92
CA MET A 1 -16.85 9.10 -18.61
C MET A 1 -18.33 8.70 -18.64
N ARG A 2 -19.14 9.13 -19.62
CA ARG A 2 -20.57 8.77 -19.80
C ARG A 2 -20.93 7.27 -19.65
N LYS A 3 -20.07 6.34 -20.10
CA LYS A 3 -20.34 4.87 -20.07
C LYS A 3 -20.23 4.20 -18.68
N LEU A 4 -19.82 4.91 -17.64
CA LEU A 4 -19.71 4.36 -16.27
C LEU A 4 -20.87 4.78 -15.36
N ALA A 5 -21.58 5.85 -15.69
CA ALA A 5 -22.68 6.38 -14.87
C ALA A 5 -23.86 5.40 -14.78
N ASP A 6 -24.12 4.64 -15.84
CA ASP A 6 -25.25 3.70 -15.92
C ASP A 6 -24.93 2.32 -15.31
N LYS A 7 -23.70 2.11 -14.81
CA LYS A 7 -23.31 0.82 -14.21
C LYS A 7 -23.40 0.91 -12.69
N PRO A 8 -24.23 0.09 -12.03
CA PRO A 8 -24.38 0.16 -10.58
C PRO A 8 -23.06 -0.18 -9.90
N PHE A 9 -22.62 0.69 -9.00
CA PHE A 9 -21.57 0.37 -8.04
C PHE A 9 -22.15 -0.65 -7.07
N ARG A 10 -21.65 -1.88 -7.11
CA ARG A 10 -22.21 -2.97 -6.30
C ARG A 10 -21.14 -3.73 -5.54
N LEU A 11 -21.50 -4.17 -4.34
CA LEU A 11 -20.71 -5.06 -3.53
C LEU A 11 -20.98 -6.50 -3.97
N VAL A 12 -19.92 -7.22 -4.31
CA VAL A 12 -19.93 -8.65 -4.55
C VAL A 12 -19.39 -9.33 -3.31
N SER A 13 -20.25 -10.10 -2.65
CA SER A 13 -19.92 -10.89 -1.46
C SER A 13 -19.98 -12.38 -1.79
N GLY A 14 -19.14 -13.19 -1.16
CA GLY A 14 -19.11 -14.63 -1.44
C GLY A 14 -18.50 -14.89 -2.82
N LEU A 15 -17.16 -14.95 -2.88
CA LEU A 15 -16.42 -15.17 -4.12
C LEU A 15 -16.30 -16.65 -4.46
N ASP A 16 -17.35 -17.43 -4.19
CA ASP A 16 -17.36 -18.88 -4.35
C ASP A 16 -17.36 -19.19 -5.85
N GLY A 17 -16.31 -19.87 -6.32
CA GLY A 17 -16.02 -20.02 -7.75
C GLY A 17 -15.03 -19.01 -8.33
N ALA A 18 -14.53 -18.04 -7.55
CA ALA A 18 -13.37 -17.26 -7.98
C ALA A 18 -12.14 -18.16 -8.13
N LEU A 19 -11.32 -17.86 -9.13
CA LEU A 19 -10.14 -18.64 -9.48
C LEU A 19 -8.89 -17.75 -9.48
N VAL A 20 -7.73 -18.31 -9.15
CA VAL A 20 -6.46 -17.57 -9.10
C VAL A 20 -5.39 -18.23 -9.96
N ALA A 21 -4.65 -17.42 -10.71
CA ALA A 21 -3.47 -17.81 -11.47
C ALA A 21 -2.37 -16.78 -11.24
N GLY A 22 -1.44 -17.08 -10.33
CA GLY A 22 -0.37 -16.17 -9.91
C GLY A 22 -0.92 -14.86 -9.33
N ALA A 23 -0.63 -13.73 -9.99
CA ALA A 23 -1.12 -12.41 -9.59
C ALA A 23 -2.50 -12.06 -10.15
N ARG A 24 -3.13 -12.93 -10.94
CA ARG A 24 -4.45 -12.67 -11.54
C ARG A 24 -5.53 -13.44 -10.79
N VAL A 25 -6.61 -12.76 -10.46
CA VAL A 25 -7.83 -13.34 -9.89
C VAL A 25 -8.95 -13.20 -10.92
N SER A 26 -9.62 -14.30 -11.22
CA SER A 26 -10.78 -14.37 -12.11
C SER A 26 -12.02 -14.50 -11.23
N VAL A 27 -12.91 -13.51 -11.26
CA VAL A 27 -14.15 -13.51 -10.49
C VAL A 27 -15.32 -13.72 -11.45
N PRO A 28 -16.20 -14.71 -11.22
CA PRO A 28 -17.40 -14.88 -12.04
C PRO A 28 -18.38 -13.73 -11.73
N LEU A 29 -18.75 -12.97 -12.75
CA LEU A 29 -19.67 -11.83 -12.68
C LEU A 29 -20.54 -11.76 -13.94
N ASP A 30 -21.86 -11.76 -13.75
CA ASP A 30 -22.86 -11.62 -14.82
C ASP A 30 -22.62 -12.58 -16.01
N GLY A 31 -22.33 -13.86 -15.72
CA GLY A 31 -22.08 -14.89 -16.72
C GLY A 31 -20.73 -14.79 -17.45
N ARG A 32 -19.87 -13.85 -17.06
CA ARG A 32 -18.51 -13.67 -17.59
C ARG A 32 -17.46 -13.70 -16.47
N TRP A 33 -16.19 -13.74 -16.84
CA TRP A 33 -15.07 -13.72 -15.92
C TRP A 33 -14.41 -12.35 -15.89
N LEU A 34 -14.50 -11.65 -14.77
CA LEU A 34 -13.71 -10.45 -14.55
C LEU A 34 -12.31 -10.84 -14.06
N VAL A 35 -11.33 -10.67 -14.93
CA VAL A 35 -9.92 -10.95 -14.64
C VAL A 35 -9.23 -9.67 -14.19
N VAL A 36 -8.71 -9.68 -12.96
CA VAL A 36 -8.02 -8.53 -12.35
C VAL A 36 -6.63 -8.97 -11.87
N ARG A 37 -5.62 -8.12 -12.11
CA ARG A 37 -4.30 -8.30 -11.52
C ARG A 37 -4.28 -7.69 -10.12
N LEU A 38 -4.09 -8.52 -9.10
CA LEU A 38 -4.01 -8.12 -7.71
C LEU A 38 -2.63 -8.50 -7.13
N PRO A 39 -1.90 -7.54 -6.53
CA PRO A 39 -0.67 -7.84 -5.81
C PRO A 39 -0.94 -8.71 -4.58
N ALA A 40 0.11 -9.33 -4.02
CA ALA A 40 -0.02 -10.28 -2.92
C ALA A 40 -0.83 -9.75 -1.71
N PRO A 41 -0.64 -8.50 -1.20
CA PRO A 41 -1.43 -7.99 -0.07
C PRO A 41 -2.93 -7.92 -0.39
N LEU A 42 -3.29 -7.45 -1.59
CA LEU A 42 -4.69 -7.35 -1.99
C LEU A 42 -5.31 -8.73 -2.23
N ARG A 43 -4.55 -9.71 -2.74
CA ARG A 43 -5.04 -11.09 -2.83
C ARG A 43 -5.28 -11.70 -1.46
N ALA A 44 -4.36 -11.50 -0.51
CA ALA A 44 -4.54 -11.98 0.85
C ALA A 44 -5.78 -11.34 1.52
N GLN A 45 -5.98 -10.04 1.32
CA GLN A 45 -7.17 -9.36 1.83
C GLN A 45 -8.46 -9.88 1.17
N LEU A 46 -8.45 -10.12 -0.14
CA LEU A 46 -9.59 -10.69 -0.85
C LEU A 46 -9.92 -12.11 -0.37
N ALA A 47 -8.89 -12.92 -0.10
CA ALA A 47 -9.05 -14.28 0.42
C ALA A 47 -9.67 -14.27 1.83
N ALA A 48 -9.27 -13.33 2.68
CA ALA A 48 -9.79 -13.19 4.04
C ALA A 48 -11.22 -12.64 4.08
N GLN A 49 -11.51 -11.61 3.26
CA GLN A 49 -12.77 -10.86 3.36
C GLN A 49 -13.86 -11.35 2.42
N ARG A 50 -13.48 -12.02 1.32
CA ARG A 50 -14.40 -12.55 0.29
C ARG A 50 -15.39 -11.50 -0.24
N ARG A 51 -14.95 -10.24 -0.30
CA ARG A 51 -15.75 -9.08 -0.66
C ARG A 51 -15.00 -8.17 -1.64
N LEU A 52 -15.69 -7.72 -2.67
CA LEU A 52 -15.13 -6.84 -3.70
C LEU A 52 -16.20 -5.89 -4.22
N TRP A 53 -15.89 -4.60 -4.30
CA TRP A 53 -16.73 -3.63 -5.00
C TRP A 53 -16.40 -3.61 -6.49
N VAL A 54 -17.43 -3.54 -7.33
CA VAL A 54 -17.27 -3.54 -8.79
C VAL A 54 -18.00 -2.34 -9.39
N LEU A 55 -17.31 -1.63 -10.27
CA LEU A 55 -17.84 -0.56 -11.12
C LEU A 55 -17.44 -0.82 -12.58
N GLY A 56 -18.28 -1.57 -13.30
CA GLY A 56 -17.95 -2.02 -14.65
C GLY A 56 -16.65 -2.81 -14.69
N ARG A 57 -15.60 -2.25 -15.31
CA ARG A 57 -14.27 -2.90 -15.41
C ARG A 57 -13.35 -2.61 -14.22
N PHE A 58 -13.79 -1.77 -13.28
CA PHE A 58 -13.00 -1.37 -12.14
C PHE A 58 -13.44 -2.15 -10.91
N VAL A 59 -12.47 -2.53 -10.09
CA VAL A 59 -12.73 -3.22 -8.83
C VAL A 59 -11.99 -2.57 -7.69
N MET A 60 -12.57 -2.65 -6.50
CA MET A 60 -12.02 -2.02 -5.31
C MET A 60 -12.27 -2.93 -4.11
N LEU A 61 -11.23 -3.18 -3.32
CA LEU A 61 -11.39 -3.96 -2.09
C LEU A 61 -11.91 -3.05 -0.97
N PRO A 62 -12.64 -3.60 0.02
CA PRO A 62 -13.04 -2.84 1.19
C PRO A 62 -11.84 -2.16 1.84
N GLY A 63 -11.92 -0.85 2.02
CA GLY A 63 -10.82 -0.07 2.58
C GLY A 63 -9.57 0.03 1.68
N VAL A 64 -9.69 -0.10 0.36
CA VAL A 64 -8.60 0.27 -0.56
C VAL A 64 -9.16 1.28 -1.53
N VAL A 65 -8.61 2.49 -1.62
CA VAL A 65 -9.23 3.55 -2.45
C VAL A 65 -8.78 3.49 -3.91
N VAL A 66 -7.63 2.90 -4.22
CA VAL A 66 -7.12 2.84 -5.59
C VAL A 66 -7.87 1.74 -6.37
N PRO A 67 -8.74 2.08 -7.33
CA PRO A 67 -9.45 1.08 -8.11
C PRO A 67 -8.47 0.33 -9.02
N ARG A 68 -8.66 -0.98 -9.14
CA ARG A 68 -7.93 -1.83 -10.06
C ARG A 68 -8.75 -2.06 -11.30
N ARG A 69 -8.13 -1.91 -12.47
CA ARG A 69 -8.77 -2.19 -13.74
C ARG A 69 -8.63 -3.68 -14.07
N GLY A 70 -9.76 -4.32 -14.33
CA GLY A 70 -9.86 -5.67 -14.86
C GLY A 70 -10.29 -5.70 -16.33
N ALA A 71 -10.43 -6.91 -16.84
CA ALA A 71 -10.97 -7.20 -18.15
C ALA A 71 -12.00 -8.33 -18.04
N PHE A 72 -13.17 -8.15 -18.67
CA PHE A 72 -14.14 -9.22 -18.82
C PHE A 72 -13.68 -10.17 -19.92
N ARG A 73 -13.76 -11.46 -19.63
CA ARG A 73 -13.42 -12.57 -20.52
C ARG A 73 -14.49 -13.64 -20.42
N ASP A 74 -14.55 -14.50 -21.42
CA ASP A 74 -15.55 -15.57 -21.46
C ASP A 74 -15.04 -16.83 -20.75
N THR A 75 -13.72 -16.92 -20.58
CA THR A 75 -13.04 -17.98 -19.83
C THR A 75 -12.14 -17.39 -18.73
N PRO A 76 -11.92 -18.12 -17.63
CA PRO A 76 -10.96 -17.72 -16.61
C PRO A 76 -9.53 -17.80 -17.14
N VAL A 77 -8.57 -17.27 -16.39
CA VAL A 77 -7.15 -17.38 -16.77
C VAL A 77 -6.73 -18.85 -16.85
N LYS A 78 -6.01 -19.24 -17.90
CA LYS A 78 -5.50 -20.61 -18.06
C LYS A 78 -4.62 -21.01 -16.87
N GLY A 79 -4.81 -22.23 -16.36
CA GLY A 79 -4.07 -22.75 -15.21
C GLY A 79 -4.52 -22.16 -13.86
N SER A 80 -5.74 -21.58 -13.80
CA SER A 80 -6.27 -21.10 -12.53
C SER A 80 -6.69 -22.26 -11.63
N VAL A 81 -6.45 -22.08 -10.33
CA VAL A 81 -6.92 -22.98 -9.26
C VAL A 81 -8.02 -22.28 -8.44
N PRO A 82 -8.86 -23.03 -7.70
CA PRO A 82 -9.86 -22.44 -6.81
C PRO A 82 -9.24 -21.41 -5.85
N PHE A 83 -9.83 -20.23 -5.77
CA PHE A 83 -9.40 -19.18 -4.87
C PHE A 83 -10.08 -19.39 -3.50
N ALA A 84 -9.39 -20.14 -2.64
CA ALA A 84 -9.87 -20.51 -1.31
C ALA A 84 -9.97 -19.31 -0.37
N ALA A 85 -10.94 -19.38 0.55
CA ALA A 85 -10.97 -18.48 1.70
C ALA A 85 -9.80 -18.80 2.62
N GLU A 86 -9.11 -17.77 3.08
CA GLU A 86 -7.96 -17.93 3.96
C GLU A 86 -8.00 -16.83 5.02
N ALA A 87 -8.08 -17.22 6.28
CA ALA A 87 -7.98 -16.27 7.38
C ALA A 87 -6.56 -15.68 7.41
N VAL A 88 -6.47 -14.35 7.38
CA VAL A 88 -5.18 -13.64 7.42
C VAL A 88 -5.10 -12.86 8.72
N SER A 89 -4.20 -13.26 9.61
CA SER A 89 -3.92 -12.51 10.83
C SER A 89 -3.34 -11.13 10.49
N PRO A 90 -3.52 -10.10 11.35
CA PRO A 90 -2.92 -8.78 11.14
C PRO A 90 -1.39 -8.85 10.96
N GLY A 91 -0.71 -9.71 11.73
CA GLY A 91 0.74 -9.93 11.58
C GLY A 91 1.13 -10.50 10.23
N ARG A 92 0.36 -11.47 9.72
CA ARG A 92 0.58 -12.04 8.38
C ARG A 92 0.33 -11.01 7.28
N MET A 93 -0.71 -10.19 7.41
CA MET A 93 -0.98 -9.09 6.46
C MET A 93 0.19 -8.11 6.40
N LEU A 94 0.68 -7.67 7.57
CA LEU A 94 1.84 -6.77 7.67
C LEU A 94 3.09 -7.38 7.04
N ALA A 95 3.36 -8.67 7.28
CA ALA A 95 4.50 -9.36 6.68
C ALA A 95 4.41 -9.41 5.15
N ILE A 96 3.23 -9.70 4.59
CA ILE A 96 3.00 -9.72 3.14
C ILE A 96 3.21 -8.32 2.55
N GLN A 97 2.72 -7.28 3.23
CA GLN A 97 2.90 -5.89 2.79
C GLN A 97 4.36 -5.43 2.85
N ARG A 98 5.10 -5.77 3.91
CA ARG A 98 6.53 -5.46 4.02
C ARG A 98 7.35 -6.16 2.95
N ARG A 99 7.04 -7.43 2.64
CA ARG A 99 7.69 -8.17 1.55
C ARG A 99 7.39 -7.55 0.19
N PHE A 100 6.15 -7.13 -0.04
CA PHE A 100 5.76 -6.43 -1.26
C PHE A 100 6.51 -5.11 -1.41
N LEU A 101 6.57 -4.29 -0.36
CA LEU A 101 7.29 -3.02 -0.37
C LEU A 101 8.79 -3.21 -0.57
N SER A 102 9.38 -4.21 0.09
CA SER A 102 10.79 -4.58 -0.10
C SER A 102 11.09 -4.94 -1.56
N ALA A 103 10.20 -5.67 -2.24
CA ALA A 103 10.38 -5.97 -3.66
C ALA A 103 10.37 -4.71 -4.55
N TYR A 104 9.54 -3.70 -4.25
CA TYR A 104 9.59 -2.40 -4.95
C TYR A 104 10.89 -1.65 -4.69
N TYR A 105 11.39 -1.69 -3.46
CA TYR A 105 12.67 -1.06 -3.14
C TYR A 105 13.80 -1.76 -3.88
N PHE A 106 13.84 -3.09 -3.93
CA PHE A 106 14.85 -3.80 -4.75
C PHE A 106 14.74 -3.48 -6.25
N PHE A 107 13.54 -3.35 -6.79
CA PHE A 107 13.37 -2.88 -8.16
C PHE A 107 13.92 -1.47 -8.37
N SER A 108 13.66 -0.57 -7.42
CA SER A 108 14.16 0.82 -7.45
C SER A 108 15.68 0.88 -7.30
N VAL A 109 16.26 0.01 -6.47
CA VAL A 109 17.71 -0.18 -6.32
C VAL A 109 18.32 -0.57 -7.67
N ALA A 110 17.77 -1.57 -8.36
CA ALA A 110 18.27 -1.97 -9.67
C ALA A 110 18.24 -0.81 -10.67
N MET A 111 17.15 -0.03 -10.70
CA MET A 111 17.03 1.15 -11.57
C MET A 111 18.08 2.23 -11.22
N LEU A 112 18.26 2.53 -9.93
CA LEU A 112 19.27 3.50 -9.48
C LEU A 112 20.70 3.04 -9.77
N LEU A 113 20.99 1.74 -9.69
CA LEU A 113 22.29 1.20 -10.07
C LEU A 113 22.55 1.34 -11.57
N VAL A 114 21.54 1.12 -12.42
CA VAL A 114 21.64 1.37 -13.86
C VAL A 114 21.91 2.86 -14.14
N MET A 115 21.18 3.76 -13.48
CA MET A 115 21.41 5.21 -13.62
C MET A 115 22.78 5.64 -13.09
N SER A 116 23.25 5.04 -11.99
CA SER A 116 24.57 5.25 -11.41
C SER A 116 25.67 4.83 -12.38
N ALA A 117 25.59 3.61 -12.91
CA ALA A 117 26.52 3.07 -13.88
C ALA A 117 26.55 3.92 -15.16
N PHE A 118 25.38 4.37 -15.64
CA PHE A 118 25.28 5.24 -16.79
C PHE A 118 25.96 6.60 -16.56
N GLY A 119 25.75 7.23 -15.40
CA GLY A 119 26.41 8.50 -15.05
C GLY A 119 27.93 8.37 -14.97
N LEU A 120 28.42 7.32 -14.31
CA LEU A 120 29.86 7.06 -14.18
C LEU A 120 30.50 6.68 -15.51
N TRP A 121 29.82 5.88 -16.34
CA TRP A 121 30.29 5.54 -17.68
C TRP A 121 30.37 6.79 -18.57
N THR A 122 29.32 7.63 -18.55
CA THR A 122 29.31 8.90 -19.30
C THR A 122 30.46 9.79 -18.88
N ALA A 123 30.73 9.91 -17.58
CA ALA A 123 31.85 10.72 -17.08
C ALA A 123 33.23 10.16 -17.50
N ALA A 124 33.37 8.83 -17.61
CA ALA A 124 34.62 8.18 -18.00
C ALA A 124 34.90 8.23 -19.51
N ASP A 125 33.85 8.09 -20.34
CA ASP A 125 33.95 8.01 -21.80
C ASP A 125 33.98 9.39 -22.48
N TYR A 126 33.59 10.45 -21.76
CA TYR A 126 33.48 11.78 -22.36
C TYR A 126 34.86 12.35 -22.76
N PRO A 127 35.05 12.82 -24.02
CA PRO A 127 36.35 13.28 -24.51
C PRO A 127 36.91 14.52 -23.78
N ARG A 128 36.04 15.38 -23.26
CA ARG A 128 36.42 16.62 -22.54
C ARG A 128 36.20 16.45 -21.04
N ARG A 129 37.24 16.00 -20.35
CA ARG A 129 37.19 15.68 -18.92
C ARG A 129 36.89 16.88 -18.01
N ASP A 130 37.29 18.09 -18.42
CA ASP A 130 37.09 19.32 -17.63
C ASP A 130 35.72 19.98 -17.88
N SER A 131 34.81 19.30 -18.59
CA SER A 131 33.49 19.87 -18.88
C SER A 131 32.55 19.71 -17.69
N VAL A 132 31.70 20.74 -17.48
CA VAL A 132 30.61 20.72 -16.48
C VAL A 132 29.72 19.47 -16.62
N LEU A 133 29.57 18.93 -17.83
CA LEU A 133 28.82 17.70 -18.08
C LEU A 133 29.42 16.48 -17.38
N VAL A 134 30.75 16.35 -17.36
CA VAL A 134 31.45 15.25 -16.68
C VAL A 134 31.25 15.37 -15.17
N GLU A 135 31.38 16.60 -14.64
CA GLU A 135 31.19 16.88 -13.22
C GLU A 135 29.74 16.56 -12.78
N CYS A 136 28.74 17.03 -13.54
CA CYS A 136 27.33 16.70 -13.32
C CYS A 136 27.04 15.20 -13.42
N ALA A 137 27.61 14.51 -14.41
CA ALA A 137 27.44 13.07 -14.60
C ALA A 137 28.04 12.27 -13.42
N TRP A 138 29.17 12.73 -12.87
CA TRP A 138 29.83 12.12 -11.72
C TRP A 138 28.99 12.29 -10.44
N PHE A 139 28.54 13.51 -10.14
CA PHE A 139 27.67 13.78 -8.99
C PHE A 139 26.34 13.02 -9.10
N PHE A 140 25.74 12.98 -10.29
CA PHE A 140 24.54 12.21 -10.56
C PHE A 140 24.76 10.71 -10.34
N GLY A 141 25.86 10.16 -10.88
CA GLY A 141 26.22 8.76 -10.74
C GLY A 141 26.39 8.34 -9.28
N ILE A 142 27.12 9.13 -8.50
CA ILE A 142 27.34 8.89 -7.07
C ILE A 142 26.06 9.07 -6.26
N GLY A 143 25.30 10.13 -6.53
CA GLY A 143 24.02 10.38 -5.85
C GLY A 143 23.06 9.21 -6.04
N CYS A 144 22.94 8.68 -7.26
CA CYS A 144 22.16 7.47 -7.54
C CYS A 144 22.70 6.24 -6.81
N GLY A 145 24.03 6.07 -6.75
CA GLY A 145 24.68 4.97 -6.03
C GLY A 145 24.39 5.00 -4.52
N ILE A 146 24.54 6.16 -3.88
CA ILE A 146 24.21 6.36 -2.46
C ILE A 146 22.72 6.10 -2.21
N GLY A 147 21.84 6.62 -3.07
CA GLY A 147 20.41 6.37 -3.01
C GLY A 147 20.06 4.88 -3.10
N ALA A 148 20.73 4.14 -3.99
CA ALA A 148 20.58 2.69 -4.13
C ALA A 148 20.98 1.96 -2.84
N ILE A 149 22.08 2.34 -2.20
CA ILE A 149 22.52 1.75 -0.92
C ILE A 149 21.46 1.99 0.17
N GLY A 150 20.98 3.24 0.29
CA GLY A 150 19.94 3.59 1.27
C GLY A 150 18.65 2.79 1.08
N LEU A 151 18.17 2.64 -0.16
CA LEU A 151 16.99 1.84 -0.48
C LEU A 151 17.22 0.34 -0.25
N ALA A 152 18.41 -0.18 -0.57
CA ALA A 152 18.75 -1.58 -0.33
C ALA A 152 18.73 -1.91 1.17
N LEU A 153 19.32 -1.03 1.99
CA LEU A 153 19.27 -1.17 3.45
C LEU A 153 17.82 -1.16 3.96
N ALA A 154 17.01 -0.20 3.51
CA ALA A 154 15.59 -0.16 3.85
C ALA A 154 14.84 -1.44 3.42
N ALA A 155 15.11 -1.95 2.22
CA ALA A 155 14.51 -3.18 1.70
C ALA A 155 14.84 -4.41 2.56
N VAL A 156 16.09 -4.54 2.99
CA VAL A 156 16.55 -5.62 3.89
C VAL A 156 15.93 -5.49 5.28
N LEU A 157 15.87 -4.28 5.83
CA LEU A 157 15.20 -4.02 7.11
C LEU A 157 13.70 -4.38 7.08
N LEU A 158 13.04 -4.17 5.94
CA LEU A 158 11.65 -4.58 5.75
C LEU A 158 11.46 -6.11 5.72
N LEU A 159 12.48 -6.89 5.35
CA LEU A 159 12.42 -8.36 5.33
C LEU A 159 12.71 -8.99 6.69
N ARG A 160 13.27 -8.25 7.65
CA ARG A 160 13.52 -8.78 9.00
C ARG A 160 12.21 -9.25 9.63
N ARG A 161 12.21 -10.49 10.13
CA ARG A 161 11.11 -11.04 10.94
C ARG A 161 10.94 -10.13 12.14
N LEU A 162 9.77 -9.53 12.27
CA LEU A 162 9.39 -8.84 13.49
C LEU A 162 8.57 -9.82 14.32
N PRO A 163 8.67 -9.76 15.66
CA PRO A 163 7.70 -10.43 16.52
C PRO A 163 6.28 -10.01 16.11
N GLU A 164 5.30 -10.84 16.48
CA GLU A 164 3.92 -10.58 16.11
C GLU A 164 3.54 -9.15 16.56
N PRO A 165 3.06 -8.30 15.63
CA PRO A 165 2.85 -6.91 15.94
C PRO A 165 1.74 -6.79 16.98
N THR A 166 2.06 -6.19 18.12
CA THR A 166 1.06 -5.75 19.07
C THR A 166 0.32 -4.56 18.48
N TRP A 167 -1.01 -4.64 18.45
CA TRP A 167 -1.85 -3.55 18.01
C TRP A 167 -2.45 -2.88 19.24
N THR A 168 -2.22 -1.58 19.38
CA THR A 168 -2.86 -0.77 20.42
C THR A 168 -4.05 -0.06 19.80
N GLU A 169 -5.23 -0.35 20.33
CA GLU A 169 -6.45 0.36 20.00
C GLU A 169 -6.52 1.66 20.79
N LEU A 170 -6.80 2.77 20.10
CA LEU A 170 -7.03 4.07 20.70
C LEU A 170 -8.39 4.61 20.29
N ALA A 171 -9.14 5.14 21.26
CA ALA A 171 -10.31 5.95 20.97
C ALA A 171 -9.86 7.33 20.46
N VAL A 172 -10.40 7.75 19.34
CA VAL A 172 -10.08 9.03 18.70
C VAL A 172 -11.37 9.82 18.51
N VAL A 173 -11.34 11.06 18.96
CA VAL A 173 -12.34 12.07 18.58
C VAL A 173 -11.87 12.68 17.26
N PRO A 174 -12.49 12.34 16.11
CA PRO A 174 -12.06 12.83 14.82
C PRO A 174 -12.36 14.34 14.71
N GLY A 175 -11.36 15.07 14.24
CA GLY A 175 -11.47 16.47 13.85
C GLY A 175 -11.53 16.61 12.32
N PRO A 176 -11.27 17.81 11.78
CA PRO A 176 -11.37 18.05 10.35
C PRO A 176 -10.40 17.18 9.54
N ALA A 177 -10.90 16.68 8.41
CA ALA A 177 -10.12 15.96 7.42
C ALA A 177 -9.84 16.88 6.22
N SER A 178 -8.63 16.81 5.67
CA SER A 178 -8.27 17.47 4.41
C SER A 178 -7.71 16.47 3.42
N ILE A 179 -7.95 16.72 2.13
CA ILE A 179 -7.48 15.87 1.03
C ILE A 179 -6.43 16.66 0.26
N ASN A 180 -5.27 16.07 0.01
CA ASN A 180 -4.24 16.71 -0.81
C ASN A 180 -4.46 16.43 -2.31
N LEU A 181 -3.65 17.08 -3.16
CA LEU A 181 -3.73 16.95 -4.63
C LEU A 181 -3.55 15.49 -5.12
N PHE A 182 -2.87 14.65 -4.33
CA PHE A 182 -2.64 13.24 -4.64
C PHE A 182 -3.75 12.31 -4.10
N GLY A 183 -4.85 12.88 -3.59
CA GLY A 183 -5.97 12.13 -3.02
C GLY A 183 -5.67 11.50 -1.66
N MET A 184 -4.55 11.83 -1.02
CA MET A 184 -4.23 11.35 0.32
C MET A 184 -4.93 12.21 1.37
N VAL A 185 -5.40 11.58 2.44
CA VAL A 185 -6.17 12.26 3.49
C VAL A 185 -5.29 12.54 4.69
N THR A 186 -5.42 13.76 5.21
CA THR A 186 -4.92 14.13 6.53
C THR A 186 -6.09 14.24 7.49
N VAL A 187 -6.12 13.39 8.50
CA VAL A 187 -7.10 13.49 9.60
C VAL A 187 -6.40 14.03 10.84
N LYS A 188 -6.98 15.06 11.44
CA LYS A 188 -6.60 15.54 12.77
C LYS A 188 -7.63 15.04 13.78
N GLY A 189 -7.24 14.87 15.03
CA GLY A 189 -8.14 14.50 16.11
C GLY A 189 -7.49 14.63 17.46
N ARG A 190 -8.18 14.14 18.48
CA ARG A 190 -7.66 14.00 19.84
C ARG A 190 -7.84 12.57 20.32
N THR A 191 -6.93 12.11 21.15
CA THR A 191 -6.94 10.76 21.70
C THR A 191 -6.31 10.76 23.08
N VAL A 192 -6.57 9.72 23.86
CA VAL A 192 -5.93 9.48 25.14
C VAL A 192 -4.96 8.31 24.96
N LEU A 193 -3.68 8.55 25.27
CA LEU A 193 -2.64 7.53 25.21
C LEU A 193 -2.80 6.51 26.36
N PRO A 194 -2.16 5.33 26.29
CA PRO A 194 -2.23 4.32 27.34
C PRO A 194 -1.75 4.79 28.72
N ASP A 195 -0.96 5.86 28.78
CA ASP A 195 -0.50 6.49 30.02
C ASP A 195 -1.48 7.56 30.57
N GLY A 196 -2.66 7.69 29.97
CA GLY A 196 -3.71 8.61 30.39
C GLY A 196 -3.59 10.03 29.84
N ARG A 197 -2.53 10.36 29.07
CA ARG A 197 -2.36 11.70 28.51
C ARG A 197 -3.27 11.94 27.30
N GLU A 198 -4.01 13.03 27.32
CA GLU A 198 -4.71 13.52 26.15
C GLU A 198 -3.73 14.20 25.19
N VAL A 199 -3.68 13.74 23.94
CA VAL A 199 -2.81 14.29 22.91
C VAL A 199 -3.59 14.55 21.64
N THR A 200 -3.11 15.51 20.85
CA THR A 200 -3.56 15.64 19.47
C THR A 200 -3.00 14.50 18.62
N VAL A 201 -3.77 14.05 17.64
CA VAL A 201 -3.32 13.03 16.69
C VAL A 201 -3.46 13.56 15.27
N GLN A 202 -2.44 13.34 14.45
CA GLN A 202 -2.43 13.72 13.05
C GLN A 202 -2.02 12.54 12.17
N ALA A 203 -2.99 11.96 11.47
CA ALA A 203 -2.78 10.94 10.45
C ALA A 203 -2.58 11.61 9.09
N GLY A 204 -1.37 12.14 8.85
CA GLY A 204 -1.06 12.90 7.63
C GLY A 204 -0.61 12.03 6.47
N GLY A 205 -1.13 12.28 5.26
CA GLY A 205 -0.77 11.49 4.08
C GLY A 205 -1.15 10.02 4.23
N SER A 206 -2.29 9.75 4.85
CA SER A 206 -2.83 8.41 5.06
C SER A 206 -3.71 7.99 3.89
N ASP A 207 -3.81 6.67 3.68
CA ASP A 207 -4.80 6.10 2.76
C ASP A 207 -6.20 6.58 3.20
N PRO A 208 -7.06 7.04 2.26
CA PRO A 208 -8.39 7.55 2.62
C PRO A 208 -9.26 6.54 3.37
N SER A 209 -8.95 5.24 3.26
CA SER A 209 -9.63 4.18 3.98
C SER A 209 -9.30 4.16 5.46
N LEU A 210 -8.06 4.53 5.84
CA LEU A 210 -7.70 4.71 7.25
C LEU A 210 -8.46 5.90 7.83
N ALA A 211 -8.54 7.00 7.08
CA ALA A 211 -9.30 8.19 7.46
C ALA A 211 -10.81 7.89 7.62
N ALA A 212 -11.40 7.18 6.65
CA ALA A 212 -12.79 6.76 6.69
C ALA A 212 -13.08 5.81 7.87
N ASN A 213 -12.15 4.90 8.18
CA ASN A 213 -12.30 3.99 9.32
C ASN A 213 -12.31 4.76 10.65
N ILE A 214 -11.38 5.70 10.83
CA ILE A 214 -11.33 6.55 12.04
C ILE A 214 -12.62 7.37 12.15
N ALA A 215 -13.06 8.00 11.06
CA ALA A 215 -14.27 8.82 11.05
C ALA A 215 -15.54 8.00 11.36
N ALA A 216 -15.65 6.78 10.83
CA ALA A 216 -16.82 5.93 11.02
C ALA A 216 -16.87 5.23 12.38
N THR A 217 -15.70 4.88 12.95
CA THR A 217 -15.63 4.03 14.15
C THR A 217 -15.15 4.77 15.40
N GLY A 218 -14.55 5.95 15.25
CA GLY A 218 -13.86 6.65 16.35
C GLY A 218 -12.67 5.87 16.89
N ARG A 219 -12.12 4.91 16.13
CA ARG A 219 -11.02 4.05 16.57
C ARG A 219 -9.80 4.21 15.67
N LEU A 220 -8.63 4.20 16.28
CA LEU A 220 -7.33 4.20 15.63
C LEU A 220 -6.51 3.02 16.14
N TRP A 221 -6.03 2.19 15.22
CA TRP A 221 -5.17 1.07 15.56
C TRP A 221 -3.73 1.38 15.22
N VAL A 222 -2.87 1.39 16.24
CA VAL A 222 -1.45 1.73 16.13
C VAL A 222 -0.61 0.47 16.29
N LEU A 223 0.45 0.36 15.50
CA LEU A 223 1.47 -0.67 15.68
C LEU A 223 2.34 -0.32 16.89
N GLY A 224 2.29 -1.16 17.92
CA GLY A 224 2.98 -0.99 19.19
C GLY A 224 2.34 0.08 20.09
N VAL A 225 3.02 0.37 21.20
CA VAL A 225 2.57 1.37 22.18
C VAL A 225 2.88 2.79 21.64
N PRO A 226 1.86 3.64 21.45
CA PRO A 226 2.03 5.02 20.99
C PRO A 226 2.72 5.87 22.08
N VAL A 227 3.52 6.85 21.65
CA VAL A 227 4.26 7.74 22.56
C VAL A 227 4.04 9.18 22.11
N ALA A 228 3.78 10.06 23.08
CA ALA A 228 3.63 11.50 22.86
C ALA A 228 4.84 12.09 22.12
N GLY A 229 4.58 13.02 21.20
CA GLY A 229 5.58 13.67 20.36
C GLY A 229 6.22 12.79 19.27
N LYS A 230 5.93 11.48 19.23
CA LYS A 230 6.53 10.55 18.26
C LYS A 230 5.60 10.21 17.10
N MET A 231 6.20 9.82 15.99
CA MET A 231 5.50 9.23 14.86
C MET A 231 5.35 7.72 15.08
N ALA A 232 4.17 7.19 14.79
CA ALA A 232 3.87 5.78 14.76
C ALA A 232 3.30 5.38 13.39
N LYS A 233 3.11 4.07 13.21
CA LYS A 233 2.38 3.52 12.06
C LYS A 233 1.01 3.08 12.54
N ALA A 234 -0.04 3.54 11.88
CA ALA A 234 -1.39 3.08 12.09
C ALA A 234 -1.90 2.32 10.87
N GLY A 235 -2.94 1.53 11.07
CA GLY A 235 -3.60 0.77 10.02
C GLY A 235 -4.96 0.28 10.48
N VAL A 236 -5.57 -0.59 9.68
CA VAL A 236 -6.77 -1.32 10.10
C VAL A 236 -6.37 -2.80 10.21
N PRO A 237 -6.48 -3.43 11.40
CA PRO A 237 -6.13 -4.83 11.56
C PRO A 237 -6.81 -5.72 10.50
N GLY A 238 -6.04 -6.62 9.89
CA GLY A 238 -6.52 -7.52 8.84
C GLY A 238 -6.76 -6.88 7.46
N HIS A 239 -6.52 -5.57 7.29
CA HIS A 239 -6.61 -4.88 6.00
C HIS A 239 -5.23 -4.46 5.49
N ALA A 240 -5.07 -4.33 4.18
CA ALA A 240 -3.83 -3.85 3.56
C ALA A 240 -3.71 -2.32 3.59
N VAL A 241 -4.02 -1.69 4.74
CA VAL A 241 -4.14 -0.24 4.90
C VAL A 241 -3.24 0.22 6.02
N PHE A 242 -2.27 1.09 5.70
CA PHE A 242 -1.33 1.64 6.67
C PHE A 242 -1.00 3.09 6.34
N GLY A 243 -0.78 3.89 7.37
CA GLY A 243 -0.41 5.30 7.26
C GLY A 243 0.47 5.75 8.43
N PRO A 244 1.30 6.79 8.25
CA PRO A 244 2.00 7.42 9.37
C PRO A 244 1.02 8.26 10.20
N VAL A 245 1.20 8.23 11.52
CA VAL A 245 0.44 9.03 12.46
C VAL A 245 1.39 9.70 13.44
N LYS A 246 1.20 11.00 13.69
CA LYS A 246 1.96 11.77 14.66
C LYS A 246 1.10 12.03 15.89
N PHE A 247 1.63 11.77 17.07
CA PHE A 247 1.04 12.16 18.35
C PHE A 247 1.66 13.48 18.81
N GLY A 248 0.82 14.39 19.31
CA GLY A 248 1.24 15.63 19.95
C GLY A 248 2.05 15.34 21.21
N SER A 249 2.83 16.33 21.63
CA SER A 249 3.53 16.37 22.91
C SER A 249 2.59 16.74 24.05
#